data_AF-A0A932NBP2-F1
#
_entry.id   AF-A0A932NBP2-F1
#
_cell.length_a   1.000
_cell.length_b   1.000
_cell.length_c   1.000
_cell.angle_alpha   90.00
_cell.angle_beta   90.00
_cell.angle_gamma   90.00
#
_symmetry.space_group_name_H-M   'P 1'
#
loop_
_entity.id
_entity.type
_entity.pdbx_description
1 polymer ?
#
loop_
_entity_poly.entity_id
_entity_poly.type
_entity_poly.pdbx_seq_one_letter_code
_entity_poly.pdbx_strand_id
1 'polypeptide(L)'
;MAKFLKLFVIVLCISLSLESFECASPEFTSAKVSYNQKDYLKARDLLEKEVDKNPNNAEAWFLLANAKRQLLDYKGASDAIIIAQNKAPGGDLKNKIAAESYIIWVEVYNVGVNLYNQFLTNRGMDTKKLKESLKLGLELKPENIELLALVGSVAENEGDTATAIKEYTNYMRQSDALFELAKNKGLSIGMPRWSAIQALGRTDTTATMSLQNGDSLFIDHIRLSGNDVYLYSAKKKGTDVAGVEGWRLNLPKTWIQQERERYFVYNIRPYSALALMYYNQKEYAKAVEAIDKASILTPEDEQNSTFKVQIYEEQGKTSEVLASLEELTKKNPTNKSYWSQ
;
A
#
# COMPACT_ATOMS: atom_id res chain seq x y z
N MET A 1 -46.49 -16.30 -48.02
CA MET A 1 -45.11 -16.76 -48.34
C MET A 1 -44.06 -15.64 -48.21
N ALA A 2 -44.20 -14.50 -48.89
CA ALA A 2 -43.20 -13.42 -48.87
C ALA A 2 -42.91 -12.77 -47.49
N LYS A 3 -43.90 -12.70 -46.58
CA LYS A 3 -43.70 -12.17 -45.21
C LYS A 3 -42.89 -13.12 -44.31
N PHE A 4 -43.08 -14.43 -44.45
CA PHE A 4 -42.31 -15.44 -43.73
C PHE A 4 -40.86 -15.51 -44.22
N LEU A 5 -40.64 -15.34 -45.53
CA LEU A 5 -39.30 -15.25 -46.10
C LEU A 5 -38.52 -14.03 -45.57
N LYS A 6 -39.19 -12.86 -45.45
CA LYS A 6 -38.56 -11.65 -44.86
C LYS A 6 -38.23 -11.83 -43.38
N LEU A 7 -39.11 -12.45 -42.60
CA LEU A 7 -38.86 -12.71 -41.18
C LEU A 7 -37.72 -13.72 -41.00
N PHE A 8 -37.65 -14.76 -41.84
CA PHE A 8 -36.57 -15.74 -41.83
C PHE A 8 -35.23 -15.10 -42.20
N VAL A 9 -35.18 -14.24 -43.22
CA VAL A 9 -33.94 -13.51 -43.60
C VAL A 9 -33.49 -12.56 -42.49
N ILE A 10 -34.40 -11.88 -41.79
CA ILE A 10 -34.04 -11.00 -40.65
C ILE A 10 -33.49 -11.83 -39.49
N VAL A 11 -34.11 -12.96 -39.15
CA VAL A 11 -33.62 -13.87 -38.10
C VAL A 11 -32.27 -14.48 -38.48
N LEU A 12 -32.06 -14.84 -39.76
CA LEU A 12 -30.79 -15.37 -40.27
C LEU A 12 -29.67 -14.32 -40.28
N CYS A 13 -29.98 -13.06 -40.61
CA CYS A 13 -29.02 -11.95 -40.52
C CYS A 13 -28.68 -11.62 -39.06
N ILE A 14 -29.66 -11.70 -38.15
CA ILE A 14 -29.44 -11.51 -36.71
C ILE A 14 -28.62 -12.67 -36.14
N SER A 15 -28.87 -13.92 -36.56
CA SER A 15 -28.06 -15.08 -36.13
C SER A 15 -26.65 -15.06 -36.71
N LEU A 16 -26.47 -14.61 -37.96
CA LEU A 16 -25.14 -14.42 -38.56
C LEU A 16 -24.35 -13.26 -37.91
N SER A 17 -25.02 -12.27 -37.31
CA SER A 17 -24.37 -11.27 -36.46
C SER A 17 -24.12 -11.72 -35.03
N LEU A 18 -24.66 -12.87 -34.61
CA LEU A 18 -24.44 -13.48 -33.29
C LEU A 18 -23.43 -14.65 -33.33
N GLU A 19 -22.94 -15.01 -34.53
CA GLU A 19 -21.94 -16.06 -34.76
C GLU A 19 -20.56 -15.51 -35.16
N SER A 20 -20.20 -14.29 -34.75
CA SER A 20 -18.78 -13.87 -34.75
C SER A 20 -18.03 -14.55 -33.60
N PHE A 21 -17.94 -15.88 -33.66
CA PHE A 21 -17.08 -16.68 -32.81
C PHE A 21 -15.62 -16.39 -33.16
N GLU A 22 -14.97 -15.66 -32.24
CA GLU A 22 -13.58 -15.71 -31.79
C GLU A 22 -12.58 -16.67 -32.49
N CYS A 23 -12.30 -16.47 -33.78
CA CYS A 23 -10.94 -16.77 -34.23
C CYS A 23 -10.04 -15.65 -33.68
N ALA A 24 -9.19 -15.99 -32.70
CA ALA A 24 -8.08 -15.14 -32.30
C ALA A 24 -7.39 -14.59 -33.56
N SER A 25 -7.11 -13.28 -33.60
CA SER A 25 -6.47 -12.66 -34.76
C SER A 25 -5.15 -13.39 -35.09
N PRO A 26 -4.72 -13.42 -36.37
CA PRO A 26 -3.41 -13.97 -36.74
C PRO A 26 -2.28 -13.34 -35.93
N GLU A 27 -2.38 -12.04 -35.63
CA GLU A 27 -1.45 -11.30 -34.78
C GLU A 27 -1.43 -11.85 -33.36
N PHE A 28 -2.61 -12.07 -32.74
CA PHE A 28 -2.69 -12.57 -31.38
C PHE A 28 -2.20 -14.01 -31.26
N THR A 29 -2.52 -14.86 -32.23
CA THR A 29 -1.99 -16.23 -32.29
C THR A 29 -0.47 -16.23 -32.42
N SER A 30 0.07 -15.40 -33.31
CA SER A 30 1.53 -15.25 -33.51
C SER A 30 2.24 -14.66 -32.28
N ALA A 31 1.57 -13.74 -31.58
CA ALA A 31 2.04 -13.18 -30.32
C ALA A 31 2.20 -14.26 -29.25
N LYS A 32 1.19 -15.12 -29.05
CA LYS A 32 1.26 -16.23 -28.09
C LYS A 32 2.42 -17.18 -28.41
N VAL A 33 2.63 -17.50 -29.69
CA VAL A 33 3.77 -18.34 -30.13
C VAL A 33 5.10 -17.67 -29.79
N SER A 34 5.26 -16.39 -30.15
CA SER A 34 6.49 -15.63 -29.88
C SER A 34 6.77 -15.53 -28.38
N TYR A 35 5.72 -15.29 -27.58
CA TYR A 35 5.81 -15.24 -26.12
C TYR A 35 6.27 -16.58 -25.53
N ASN A 36 5.70 -17.70 -25.98
CA ASN A 36 6.10 -19.04 -25.54
C ASN A 36 7.54 -19.39 -25.94
N GLN A 37 8.01 -18.85 -27.06
CA GLN A 37 9.41 -18.95 -27.52
C GLN A 37 10.36 -17.99 -26.77
N LYS A 38 9.84 -17.20 -25.83
CA LYS A 38 10.57 -16.15 -25.08
C LYS A 38 11.11 -15.02 -25.97
N ASP A 39 10.60 -14.90 -27.20
CA ASP A 39 10.84 -13.74 -28.06
C ASP A 39 9.90 -12.61 -27.63
N TYR A 40 10.20 -12.02 -26.47
CA TYR A 40 9.34 -11.03 -25.82
C TYR A 40 9.28 -9.71 -26.60
N LEU A 41 10.35 -9.36 -27.35
CA LEU A 41 10.35 -8.19 -28.24
C LEU A 41 9.31 -8.37 -29.35
N LYS A 42 9.35 -9.49 -30.07
CA LYS A 42 8.37 -9.78 -31.11
C LYS A 42 6.97 -9.98 -30.55
N ALA A 43 6.84 -10.63 -29.41
CA ALA A 43 5.56 -10.80 -28.73
C ALA A 43 4.95 -9.43 -28.40
N ARG A 44 5.71 -8.51 -27.79
CA ARG A 44 5.27 -7.13 -27.52
C ARG A 44 4.79 -6.46 -28.79
N ASP A 45 5.58 -6.46 -29.87
CA ASP A 45 5.23 -5.73 -31.10
C ASP A 45 3.94 -6.27 -31.76
N LEU A 46 3.71 -7.59 -31.68
CA LEU A 46 2.48 -8.22 -32.16
C LEU A 46 1.29 -7.91 -31.24
N LEU A 47 1.51 -7.89 -29.93
CA LEU A 47 0.48 -7.59 -28.93
C LEU A 47 0.07 -6.12 -28.97
N GLU A 48 0.99 -5.19 -29.18
CA GLU A 48 0.68 -3.76 -29.39
C GLU A 48 -0.24 -3.58 -30.61
N LYS A 49 0.06 -4.25 -31.73
CA LYS A 49 -0.84 -4.26 -32.91
C LYS A 49 -2.19 -4.90 -32.62
N GLU A 50 -2.24 -5.95 -31.82
CA GLU A 50 -3.48 -6.62 -31.45
C GLU A 50 -4.36 -5.71 -30.60
N VAL A 51 -3.81 -5.07 -29.57
CA VAL A 51 -4.60 -4.22 -28.68
C VAL A 51 -5.02 -2.90 -29.34
N ASP A 52 -4.29 -2.43 -30.34
CA ASP A 52 -4.70 -1.30 -31.18
C ASP A 52 -5.94 -1.63 -32.02
N LYS A 53 -5.99 -2.85 -32.59
CA LYS A 53 -7.11 -3.32 -33.44
C LYS A 53 -8.29 -3.83 -32.61
N ASN A 54 -8.00 -4.52 -31.53
CA ASN A 54 -8.94 -5.23 -30.66
C ASN A 54 -8.76 -4.78 -29.20
N PRO A 55 -9.05 -3.50 -28.87
CA PRO A 55 -8.75 -2.92 -27.55
C PRO A 55 -9.55 -3.54 -26.39
N ASN A 56 -10.54 -4.39 -26.67
CA ASN A 56 -11.32 -5.11 -25.66
C ASN A 56 -10.78 -6.51 -25.33
N ASN A 57 -9.74 -6.97 -26.03
CA ASN A 57 -9.11 -8.25 -25.75
C ASN A 57 -8.27 -8.17 -24.45
N ALA A 58 -8.89 -8.52 -23.33
CA ALA A 58 -8.25 -8.50 -22.02
C ALA A 58 -7.03 -9.45 -21.93
N GLU A 59 -7.06 -10.58 -22.64
CA GLU A 59 -5.96 -11.54 -22.66
C GLU A 59 -4.75 -10.97 -23.44
N ALA A 60 -4.97 -10.22 -24.52
CA ALA A 60 -3.90 -9.52 -25.23
C ALA A 60 -3.25 -8.44 -24.36
N TRP A 61 -4.04 -7.63 -23.64
CA TRP A 61 -3.49 -6.65 -22.68
C TRP A 61 -2.70 -7.33 -21.56
N PHE A 62 -3.22 -8.45 -21.02
CA PHE A 62 -2.50 -9.25 -20.03
C PHE A 62 -1.16 -9.77 -20.56
N LEU A 63 -1.14 -10.40 -21.74
CA LEU A 63 0.10 -10.89 -22.33
C LEU A 63 1.06 -9.75 -22.69
N LEU A 64 0.55 -8.59 -23.09
CA LEU A 64 1.35 -7.40 -23.35
C LEU A 64 2.07 -6.93 -22.09
N ALA A 65 1.36 -6.89 -20.96
CA ALA A 65 1.94 -6.56 -19.67
C ALA A 65 3.06 -7.51 -19.29
N ASN A 66 2.83 -8.82 -19.44
CA ASN A 66 3.85 -9.84 -19.19
C ASN A 66 5.08 -9.64 -20.09
N ALA A 67 4.90 -9.47 -21.40
CA ALA A 67 6.00 -9.28 -22.34
C ALA A 67 6.82 -8.02 -22.00
N LYS A 68 6.15 -6.91 -21.69
CA LYS A 68 6.81 -5.67 -21.26
C LYS A 68 7.56 -5.83 -19.94
N ARG A 69 7.01 -6.55 -18.96
CA ARG A 69 7.72 -6.87 -17.71
C ARG A 69 8.98 -7.68 -17.96
N GLN A 70 8.92 -8.71 -18.82
CA GLN A 70 10.10 -9.50 -19.18
C GLN A 70 11.20 -8.67 -19.88
N LEU A 71 10.81 -7.57 -20.52
CA LEU A 71 11.70 -6.58 -21.12
C LEU A 71 12.13 -5.46 -20.15
N LEU A 72 11.76 -5.56 -18.86
CA LEU A 72 11.99 -4.56 -17.82
C LEU A 72 11.33 -3.19 -18.10
N ASP A 73 10.37 -3.14 -19.01
CA ASP A 73 9.50 -1.98 -19.25
C ASP A 73 8.37 -1.97 -18.21
N TYR A 74 8.72 -1.64 -16.96
CA TYR A 74 7.74 -1.66 -15.86
C TYR A 74 6.61 -0.66 -16.03
N LYS A 75 6.88 0.50 -16.65
CA LYS A 75 5.84 1.51 -16.90
C LYS A 75 4.82 0.97 -17.89
N GLY A 76 5.27 0.48 -19.03
CA GLY A 76 4.38 -0.10 -20.03
C GLY A 76 3.69 -1.38 -19.54
N ALA A 77 4.36 -2.19 -18.72
CA ALA A 77 3.75 -3.36 -18.09
C ALA A 77 2.60 -2.97 -17.15
N SER A 78 2.81 -1.94 -16.32
CA SER A 78 1.80 -1.43 -15.39
C SER A 78 0.60 -0.84 -16.15
N ASP A 79 0.85 -0.06 -17.21
CA ASP A 79 -0.21 0.50 -18.04
C ASP A 79 -1.06 -0.61 -18.67
N ALA A 80 -0.42 -1.61 -19.26
CA ALA A 80 -1.11 -2.72 -19.90
C ALA A 80 -1.90 -3.58 -18.90
N ILE A 81 -1.37 -3.85 -17.70
CA ILE A 81 -2.09 -4.67 -16.71
C ILE A 81 -3.28 -3.93 -16.09
N ILE A 82 -3.17 -2.61 -15.88
CA ILE A 82 -4.30 -1.78 -15.42
C ILE A 82 -5.40 -1.79 -16.47
N ILE A 83 -5.06 -1.67 -17.76
CA ILE A 83 -6.04 -1.78 -18.84
C ILE A 83 -6.69 -3.18 -18.82
N ALA A 84 -5.90 -4.25 -18.70
CA ALA A 84 -6.42 -5.62 -18.63
C ALA A 84 -7.41 -5.81 -17.46
N GLN A 85 -7.11 -5.24 -16.28
CA GLN A 85 -8.01 -5.26 -15.11
C GLN A 85 -9.32 -4.53 -15.41
N ASN A 86 -9.25 -3.35 -16.03
CA ASN A 86 -10.42 -2.53 -16.36
C ASN A 86 -11.34 -3.16 -17.40
N LYS A 87 -10.89 -4.17 -18.15
CA LYS A 87 -11.75 -4.97 -19.03
C LYS A 87 -12.63 -5.99 -18.27
N ALA A 88 -12.51 -6.06 -16.95
CA ALA A 88 -13.30 -6.92 -16.07
C ALA A 88 -13.38 -8.39 -16.53
N PRO A 89 -12.23 -9.05 -16.80
CA PRO A 89 -12.24 -10.43 -17.25
C PRO A 89 -12.83 -11.35 -16.17
N GLY A 90 -13.48 -12.42 -16.62
CA GLY A 90 -14.01 -13.48 -15.75
C GLY A 90 -13.03 -14.63 -15.54
N GLY A 91 -13.41 -15.57 -14.68
CA GLY A 91 -12.76 -16.87 -14.54
C GLY A 91 -11.25 -16.81 -14.23
N ASP A 92 -10.51 -17.73 -14.85
CA ASP A 92 -9.07 -17.92 -14.64
C ASP A 92 -8.23 -16.70 -15.05
N LEU A 93 -8.63 -16.00 -16.13
CA LEU A 93 -7.91 -14.82 -16.60
C LEU A 93 -7.90 -13.69 -15.56
N LYS A 94 -9.00 -13.51 -14.81
CA LYS A 94 -9.06 -12.56 -13.69
C LYS A 94 -7.99 -12.84 -12.64
N ASN A 95 -7.83 -14.12 -12.27
CA ASN A 95 -6.86 -14.54 -11.26
C ASN A 95 -5.42 -14.37 -11.76
N LYS A 96 -5.16 -14.70 -13.03
CA LYS A 96 -3.86 -14.47 -13.69
C LYS A 96 -3.49 -12.99 -13.73
N ILE A 97 -4.43 -12.11 -14.07
CA ILE A 97 -4.21 -10.66 -14.08
C ILE A 97 -3.95 -10.13 -12.66
N ALA A 98 -4.69 -10.60 -11.66
CA ALA A 98 -4.44 -10.20 -10.27
C ALA A 98 -3.04 -10.63 -9.79
N ALA A 99 -2.63 -11.86 -10.13
CA ALA A 99 -1.30 -12.37 -9.80
C ALA A 99 -0.19 -11.57 -10.50
N GLU A 100 -0.33 -11.33 -11.80
CA GLU A 100 0.67 -10.59 -12.58
C GLU A 100 0.74 -9.12 -12.16
N SER A 101 -0.39 -8.48 -11.86
CA SER A 101 -0.43 -7.13 -11.30
C SER A 101 0.34 -7.05 -9.98
N TYR A 102 0.18 -8.05 -9.11
CA TYR A 102 0.96 -8.12 -7.87
C TYR A 102 2.46 -8.35 -8.13
N ILE A 103 2.84 -9.20 -9.09
CA ILE A 103 4.24 -9.42 -9.47
C ILE A 103 4.88 -8.12 -9.99
N ILE A 104 4.23 -7.44 -10.94
CA ILE A 104 4.69 -6.13 -11.46
C ILE A 104 4.85 -5.16 -10.29
N TRP A 105 3.85 -5.09 -9.40
CA TRP A 105 3.89 -4.20 -8.25
C TRP A 105 5.07 -4.50 -7.30
N VAL A 106 5.33 -5.77 -6.99
CA VAL A 106 6.47 -6.19 -6.15
C VAL A 106 7.79 -5.79 -6.79
N GLU A 107 7.96 -6.01 -8.09
CA GLU A 107 9.19 -5.63 -8.80
C GLU A 107 9.39 -4.10 -8.78
N VAL A 108 8.35 -3.32 -9.08
CA VAL A 108 8.37 -1.84 -9.00
C VAL A 108 8.66 -1.35 -7.57
N TYR A 109 8.01 -1.94 -6.57
CA TYR A 109 8.21 -1.64 -5.16
C TYR A 109 9.66 -1.89 -4.75
N ASN A 110 10.23 -3.04 -5.12
CA ASN A 110 11.61 -3.39 -4.80
C ASN A 110 12.60 -2.43 -5.45
N VAL A 111 12.39 -2.03 -6.71
CA VAL A 111 13.23 -1.01 -7.35
C VAL A 111 13.13 0.31 -6.59
N GLY A 112 11.92 0.75 -6.25
CA GLY A 112 11.68 1.99 -5.50
C GLY A 112 12.35 1.98 -4.12
N VAL A 113 12.17 0.91 -3.33
CA VAL A 113 12.77 0.79 -1.98
C VAL A 113 14.29 0.69 -2.05
N ASN A 114 14.85 -0.02 -3.04
CA ASN A 114 16.30 -0.10 -3.21
C ASN A 114 16.91 1.27 -3.54
N LEU A 115 16.29 2.02 -4.46
CA LEU A 115 16.71 3.38 -4.77
C LEU A 115 16.51 4.33 -3.59
N TYR A 116 15.44 4.16 -2.82
CA TYR A 116 15.20 4.94 -1.60
C TYR A 116 16.28 4.68 -0.56
N ASN A 117 16.69 3.43 -0.34
CA ASN A 117 17.77 3.09 0.57
C ASN A 117 19.10 3.69 0.12
N GLN A 118 19.39 3.72 -1.19
CA GLN A 118 20.55 4.42 -1.74
C GLN A 118 20.44 5.95 -1.52
N PHE A 119 19.23 6.50 -1.62
CA PHE A 119 18.99 7.92 -1.37
C PHE A 119 19.18 8.27 0.11
N LEU A 120 18.83 7.37 1.03
CA LEU A 120 19.09 7.54 2.45
C LEU A 120 20.59 7.62 2.77
N THR A 121 21.43 6.89 2.03
CA THR A 121 22.89 6.90 2.23
C THR A 121 23.61 7.98 1.43
N ASN A 122 23.06 8.38 0.28
CA ASN A 122 23.60 9.43 -0.57
C ASN A 122 22.50 10.42 -0.99
N ARG A 123 22.35 11.49 -0.21
CA ARG A 123 21.32 12.53 -0.42
C ARG A 123 21.49 13.34 -1.71
N GLY A 124 22.66 13.29 -2.35
CA GLY A 124 22.93 13.99 -3.61
C GLY A 124 22.63 13.18 -4.87
N MET A 125 22.10 11.96 -4.76
CA MET A 125 21.81 11.14 -5.93
C MET A 125 20.63 11.68 -6.76
N ASP A 126 20.62 11.38 -8.07
CA ASP A 126 19.46 11.65 -8.92
C ASP A 126 18.25 10.79 -8.47
N THR A 127 17.20 11.47 -8.02
CA THR A 127 15.97 10.86 -7.51
C THR A 127 14.90 10.64 -8.57
N LYS A 128 15.16 10.96 -9.85
CA LYS A 128 14.16 10.82 -10.93
C LYS A 128 13.59 9.41 -11.01
N LYS A 129 14.47 8.40 -11.15
CA LYS A 129 14.04 6.99 -11.22
C LYS A 129 13.34 6.53 -9.95
N LEU A 130 13.79 6.99 -8.78
CA LEU A 130 13.15 6.71 -7.49
C LEU A 130 11.70 7.21 -7.50
N LYS A 131 11.50 8.50 -7.81
CA LYS A 131 10.18 9.12 -7.87
C LYS A 131 9.27 8.45 -8.91
N GLU A 132 9.81 8.11 -10.07
CA GLU A 132 9.08 7.37 -11.12
C GLU A 132 8.62 5.99 -10.62
N SER A 133 9.50 5.22 -9.97
CA SER A 133 9.14 3.90 -9.40
C SER A 133 8.10 4.01 -8.28
N LEU A 134 8.24 4.97 -7.36
CA LEU A 134 7.26 5.17 -6.29
C LEU A 134 5.89 5.57 -6.85
N LYS A 135 5.86 6.50 -7.81
CA LYS A 135 4.63 6.93 -8.50
C LYS A 135 3.96 5.75 -9.21
N LEU A 136 4.73 4.95 -9.93
CA LEU A 136 4.21 3.79 -10.64
C LEU A 136 3.60 2.75 -9.69
N GLY A 137 4.24 2.49 -8.55
CA GLY A 137 3.72 1.60 -7.53
C GLY A 137 2.40 2.09 -6.92
N LEU A 138 2.25 3.42 -6.73
CA LEU A 138 1.00 4.05 -6.27
C LEU A 138 -0.10 4.03 -7.34
N GLU A 139 0.24 4.16 -8.62
CA GLU A 139 -0.73 4.05 -9.72
C GLU A 139 -1.27 2.62 -9.84
N LEU A 140 -0.40 1.62 -9.68
CA LEU A 140 -0.76 0.20 -9.83
C LEU A 140 -1.54 -0.35 -8.63
N LYS A 141 -1.22 0.10 -7.42
CA LYS A 141 -1.88 -0.29 -6.17
C LYS A 141 -2.06 0.92 -5.24
N PRO A 142 -3.01 1.82 -5.56
CA PRO A 142 -3.24 3.04 -4.78
C PRO A 142 -3.67 2.76 -3.32
N GLU A 143 -4.23 1.59 -3.06
CA GLU A 143 -4.55 1.12 -1.71
C GLU A 143 -3.31 0.79 -0.86
N ASN A 144 -2.11 0.71 -1.47
CA ASN A 144 -0.87 0.49 -0.76
C ASN A 144 -0.25 1.80 -0.29
N ILE A 145 -0.68 2.22 0.89
CA ILE A 145 -0.29 3.48 1.52
C ILE A 145 1.20 3.57 1.87
N GLU A 146 1.95 2.46 1.95
CA GLU A 146 3.37 2.46 2.37
C GLU A 146 4.24 3.37 1.48
N LEU A 147 3.92 3.40 0.18
CA LEU A 147 4.65 4.21 -0.79
C LEU A 147 4.43 5.72 -0.60
N LEU A 148 3.28 6.16 -0.05
CA LEU A 148 3.03 7.58 0.26
C LEU A 148 4.03 8.11 1.29
N ALA A 149 4.34 7.30 2.31
CA ALA A 149 5.32 7.67 3.33
C ALA A 149 6.74 7.78 2.73
N LEU A 150 7.08 6.95 1.74
CA LEU A 150 8.36 7.06 1.04
C LEU A 150 8.42 8.31 0.16
N VAL A 151 7.37 8.63 -0.59
CA VAL A 151 7.31 9.86 -1.40
C VAL A 151 7.43 11.10 -0.51
N GLY A 152 6.69 11.15 0.60
CA GLY A 152 6.77 12.23 1.57
C GLY A 152 8.18 12.39 2.15
N SER A 153 8.85 11.28 2.46
CA SER A 153 10.23 11.29 2.97
C SER A 153 11.24 11.75 1.93
N VAL A 154 11.10 11.36 0.66
CA VAL A 154 11.95 11.88 -0.42
C VAL A 154 11.80 13.40 -0.52
N ALA A 155 10.56 13.90 -0.57
CA ALA A 155 10.29 15.33 -0.64
C ALA A 155 10.81 16.10 0.58
N GLU A 156 10.62 15.56 1.79
CA GLU A 156 11.16 16.12 3.05
C GLU A 156 12.67 16.30 2.98
N ASN A 157 13.41 15.27 2.54
CA ASN A 157 14.87 15.29 2.47
C ASN A 157 15.40 16.19 1.34
N GLU A 158 14.61 16.43 0.30
CA GLU A 158 14.93 17.37 -0.78
C GLU A 158 14.54 18.83 -0.44
N GLY A 159 13.88 19.05 0.70
CA GLY A 159 13.38 20.37 1.11
C GLY A 159 12.08 20.79 0.43
N ASP A 160 11.43 19.92 -0.34
CA ASP A 160 10.08 20.15 -0.88
C ASP A 160 9.03 19.89 0.20
N THR A 161 8.92 20.85 1.12
CA THR A 161 7.98 20.77 2.25
C THR A 161 6.52 20.68 1.80
N ALA A 162 6.16 21.30 0.68
CA ALA A 162 4.79 21.30 0.17
C ALA A 162 4.37 19.88 -0.26
N THR A 163 5.21 19.20 -1.05
CA THR A 163 4.96 17.81 -1.43
C THR A 163 5.02 16.88 -0.23
N ALA A 164 5.95 17.09 0.71
CA ALA A 164 6.05 16.26 1.91
C ALA A 164 4.78 16.32 2.76
N ILE A 165 4.27 17.53 3.06
CA ILE A 165 3.00 17.70 3.80
C ILE A 165 1.85 17.05 3.05
N LYS A 166 1.75 17.26 1.73
CA LYS A 166 0.68 16.67 0.91
C LYS A 166 0.67 15.14 1.02
N GLU A 167 1.80 14.48 0.84
CA GLU A 167 1.85 13.02 0.81
C GLU A 167 1.76 12.38 2.20
N TYR A 168 2.33 13.00 3.24
CA TYR A 168 2.10 12.55 4.61
C TYR A 168 0.65 12.77 5.06
N THR A 169 0.00 13.86 4.63
CA THR A 169 -1.44 14.06 4.91
C THR A 169 -2.28 13.02 4.18
N ASN A 170 -1.94 12.69 2.93
CA ASN A 170 -2.58 11.59 2.20
C ASN A 170 -2.40 10.25 2.90
N TYR A 171 -1.19 9.96 3.40
CA TYR A 171 -0.91 8.76 4.17
C TYR A 171 -1.79 8.70 5.44
N MET A 172 -1.81 9.78 6.23
CA MET A 172 -2.61 9.87 7.45
C MET A 172 -4.10 9.66 7.16
N ARG A 173 -4.65 10.35 6.15
CA ARG A 173 -6.05 10.22 5.72
C ARG A 173 -6.41 8.80 5.29
N GLN A 174 -5.57 8.15 4.49
CA GLN A 174 -5.82 6.77 4.07
C GLN A 174 -5.61 5.76 5.20
N SER A 175 -4.92 6.16 6.26
CA SER A 175 -4.73 5.36 7.48
C SER A 175 -5.83 5.56 8.52
N ASP A 176 -6.81 6.46 8.30
CA ASP A 176 -7.79 6.84 9.32
C ASP A 176 -8.58 5.62 9.86
N ALA A 177 -9.00 4.69 9.02
CA ALA A 177 -9.70 3.48 9.49
C ALA A 177 -8.81 2.60 10.37
N LEU A 178 -7.50 2.53 10.06
CA LEU A 178 -6.53 1.77 10.83
C LEU A 178 -6.28 2.47 12.18
N PHE A 179 -6.17 3.80 12.16
CA PHE A 179 -6.02 4.61 13.37
C PHE A 179 -7.24 4.51 14.29
N GLU A 180 -8.46 4.62 13.75
CA GLU A 180 -9.68 4.51 14.55
C GLU A 180 -9.84 3.12 15.18
N LEU A 181 -9.43 2.05 14.50
CA LEU A 181 -9.36 0.74 15.14
C LEU A 181 -8.41 0.76 16.35
N ALA A 182 -7.21 1.30 16.18
CA ALA A 182 -6.24 1.37 17.26
C ALA A 182 -6.74 2.17 18.46
N LYS A 183 -7.28 3.37 18.21
CA LYS A 183 -7.89 4.20 19.24
C LYS A 183 -9.00 3.47 20.00
N ASN A 184 -9.92 2.82 19.28
CA ASN A 184 -11.08 2.15 19.89
C ASN A 184 -10.74 0.83 20.59
N LYS A 185 -9.65 0.18 20.21
CA LYS A 185 -9.22 -1.12 20.77
C LYS A 185 -7.97 -1.03 21.66
N GLY A 186 -7.40 0.16 21.82
CA GLY A 186 -6.15 0.34 22.55
C GLY A 186 -4.96 -0.36 21.88
N LEU A 187 -4.94 -0.43 20.55
CA LEU A 187 -3.79 -0.96 19.83
C LEU A 187 -2.69 0.08 19.75
N SER A 188 -1.45 -0.37 19.90
CA SER A 188 -0.26 0.44 19.70
C SER A 188 0.86 -0.40 19.11
N ILE A 189 1.77 0.26 18.39
CA ILE A 189 2.98 -0.34 17.87
C ILE A 189 3.91 -0.68 19.03
N GLY A 190 4.51 -1.87 18.97
CA GLY A 190 5.37 -2.40 20.03
C GLY A 190 4.63 -3.08 21.18
N MET A 191 3.29 -2.97 21.27
CA MET A 191 2.55 -3.69 22.32
C MET A 191 2.69 -5.21 22.15
N PRO A 192 2.58 -6.00 23.25
CA PRO A 192 2.62 -7.45 23.13
C PRO A 192 1.50 -7.99 22.23
N ARG A 193 1.85 -8.86 21.28
CA ARG A 193 0.91 -9.52 20.36
C ARG A 193 -0.28 -10.15 21.09
N TRP A 194 -0.04 -10.83 22.21
CA TRP A 194 -1.09 -11.47 22.98
C TRP A 194 -2.11 -10.46 23.54
N SER A 195 -1.66 -9.26 23.92
CA SER A 195 -2.53 -8.18 24.41
C SER A 195 -3.37 -7.61 23.27
N ALA A 196 -2.78 -7.44 22.08
CA ALA A 196 -3.52 -7.01 20.89
C ALA A 196 -4.60 -8.05 20.47
N ILE A 197 -4.28 -9.35 20.51
CA ILE A 197 -5.25 -10.41 20.25
C ILE A 197 -6.37 -10.39 21.30
N GLN A 198 -6.05 -10.18 22.58
CA GLN A 198 -7.07 -10.06 23.62
C GLN A 198 -8.04 -8.89 23.36
N ALA A 199 -7.54 -7.76 22.85
CA ALA A 199 -8.36 -6.60 22.51
C ALA A 199 -9.20 -6.78 21.23
N LEU A 200 -8.68 -7.52 20.25
CA LEU A 200 -9.31 -7.74 18.94
C LEU A 200 -10.26 -8.93 18.90
N GLY A 201 -10.04 -9.93 19.76
CA GLY A 201 -10.79 -11.17 19.81
C GLY A 201 -10.02 -12.38 19.27
N ARG A 202 -10.71 -13.51 19.16
CA ARG A 202 -10.12 -14.79 18.74
C ARG A 202 -9.61 -14.71 17.29
N THR A 203 -8.41 -15.25 17.07
CA THR A 203 -7.82 -15.44 15.73
C THR A 203 -8.52 -16.57 14.97
N ASP A 204 -8.88 -16.32 13.72
CA ASP A 204 -9.38 -17.34 12.78
C ASP A 204 -8.22 -18.19 12.26
N THR A 205 -7.14 -17.53 11.81
CA THR A 205 -5.90 -18.18 11.35
C THR A 205 -4.67 -17.39 11.75
N THR A 206 -3.54 -18.08 11.93
CA THR A 206 -2.23 -17.46 12.11
C THR A 206 -1.26 -18.04 11.09
N ALA A 207 -0.67 -17.19 10.24
CA ALA A 207 0.50 -17.55 9.46
C ALA A 207 1.77 -17.21 10.25
N THR A 208 2.76 -18.11 10.20
CA THR A 208 4.06 -17.92 10.88
C THR A 208 5.20 -18.11 9.89
N MET A 209 6.19 -17.21 9.93
CA MET A 209 7.37 -17.27 9.07
C MET A 209 8.63 -17.07 9.90
N SER A 210 9.56 -18.02 9.82
CA SER A 210 10.89 -17.90 10.43
C SER A 210 11.84 -17.23 9.45
N LEU A 211 12.56 -16.21 9.90
CA LEU A 211 13.57 -15.50 9.12
C LEU A 211 14.96 -16.09 9.37
N GLN A 212 15.87 -15.92 8.41
CA GLN A 212 17.25 -16.46 8.52
C GLN A 212 18.03 -15.87 9.69
N ASN A 213 17.73 -14.64 10.10
CA ASN A 213 18.34 -13.99 11.25
C ASN A 213 17.85 -14.55 12.62
N GLY A 214 16.88 -15.47 12.61
CA GLY A 214 16.27 -16.08 13.78
C GLY A 214 15.04 -15.36 14.31
N ASP A 215 14.59 -14.29 13.65
CA ASP A 215 13.33 -13.63 13.97
C ASP A 215 12.13 -14.48 13.49
N SER A 216 10.97 -14.22 14.06
CA SER A 216 9.70 -14.84 13.64
C SER A 216 8.67 -13.76 13.33
N LEU A 217 8.02 -13.87 12.18
CA LEU A 217 6.90 -13.02 11.77
C LEU A 217 5.58 -13.77 11.98
N PHE A 218 4.56 -13.05 12.42
CA PHE A 218 3.21 -13.55 12.62
C PHE A 218 2.21 -12.67 11.88
N ILE A 219 1.24 -13.31 11.22
CA ILE A 219 0.11 -12.64 10.59
C ILE A 219 -1.16 -13.32 11.11
N ASP A 220 -1.88 -12.62 11.97
CA ASP A 220 -3.14 -13.08 12.54
C ASP A 220 -4.31 -12.51 11.75
N HIS A 221 -5.19 -13.38 11.28
CA HIS A 221 -6.47 -12.99 10.70
C HIS A 221 -7.55 -13.11 11.76
N ILE A 222 -8.28 -12.02 12.00
CA ILE A 222 -9.29 -11.90 13.05
C ILE A 222 -10.55 -11.30 12.44
N ARG A 223 -11.71 -11.91 12.67
CA ARG A 223 -13.00 -11.34 12.30
C ARG A 223 -13.58 -10.52 13.44
N LEU A 224 -13.70 -9.21 13.25
CA LEU A 224 -14.18 -8.26 14.26
C LEU A 224 -15.38 -7.47 13.72
N SER A 225 -16.57 -7.75 14.25
CA SER A 225 -17.80 -7.03 13.91
C SER A 225 -18.06 -6.92 12.40
N GLY A 226 -17.80 -8.00 11.65
CA GLY A 226 -17.98 -8.04 10.19
C GLY A 226 -16.79 -7.50 9.38
N ASN A 227 -15.74 -6.99 10.03
CA ASN A 227 -14.48 -6.61 9.37
C ASN A 227 -13.45 -7.73 9.49
N ASP A 228 -12.61 -7.85 8.46
CA ASP A 228 -11.41 -8.66 8.49
C ASP A 228 -10.23 -7.81 8.95
N VAL A 229 -9.60 -8.19 10.06
CA VAL A 229 -8.40 -7.57 10.61
C VAL A 229 -7.20 -8.49 10.36
N TYR A 230 -6.14 -7.94 9.78
CA TYR A 230 -4.85 -8.61 9.63
C TYR A 230 -3.87 -7.93 10.58
N LEU A 231 -3.48 -8.60 11.65
CA LEU A 231 -2.53 -8.11 12.65
C LEU A 231 -1.14 -8.67 12.34
N TYR A 232 -0.17 -7.79 12.22
CA TYR A 232 1.22 -8.12 11.92
C TYR A 232 2.07 -7.94 13.17
N SER A 233 2.85 -8.95 13.52
CA SER A 233 3.72 -8.92 14.69
C SER A 233 5.04 -9.61 14.40
N ALA A 234 6.09 -9.25 15.14
CA ALA A 234 7.40 -9.87 15.03
C ALA A 234 7.94 -10.22 16.41
N LYS A 235 8.58 -11.39 16.51
CA LYS A 235 9.42 -11.77 17.66
C LYS A 235 10.86 -11.71 17.21
N LYS A 236 11.65 -10.81 17.82
CA LYS A 236 13.08 -10.71 17.53
C LYS A 236 13.84 -11.85 18.19
N LYS A 237 14.92 -12.31 17.58
CA LYS A 237 15.80 -13.33 18.17
C LYS A 237 16.25 -12.90 19.57
N GLY A 238 16.11 -13.80 20.55
CA GLY A 238 16.45 -13.53 21.95
C GLY A 238 15.38 -12.81 22.77
N THR A 239 14.20 -12.56 22.18
CA THR A 239 13.03 -12.05 22.91
C THR A 239 11.96 -13.13 23.06
N ASP A 240 11.24 -13.11 24.18
CA ASP A 240 10.16 -14.06 24.45
C ASP A 240 8.80 -13.57 23.91
N VAL A 241 8.67 -12.26 23.72
CA VAL A 241 7.39 -11.61 23.39
C VAL A 241 7.45 -11.06 21.97
N ALA A 242 6.48 -11.44 21.14
CA ALA A 242 6.26 -10.80 19.85
C ALA A 242 5.60 -9.42 20.07
N GLY A 243 6.16 -8.38 19.45
CA GLY A 243 5.59 -7.03 19.43
C GLY A 243 4.74 -6.81 18.17
N VAL A 244 3.67 -6.03 18.29
CA VAL A 244 2.87 -5.58 17.14
C VAL A 244 3.67 -4.61 16.27
N GLU A 245 3.75 -4.88 14.96
CA GLU A 245 4.40 -4.00 13.98
C GLU A 245 3.39 -3.30 13.05
N GLY A 246 2.12 -3.75 13.01
CA GLY A 246 1.06 -3.06 12.27
C GLY A 246 -0.23 -3.86 12.13
N TRP A 247 -1.22 -3.28 11.46
CA TRP A 247 -2.48 -3.95 11.12
C TRP A 247 -3.09 -3.39 9.85
N ARG A 248 -3.91 -4.21 9.16
CA ARG A 248 -4.72 -3.80 8.01
C ARG A 248 -6.17 -4.26 8.17
N LEU A 249 -7.07 -3.54 7.51
CA LEU A 249 -8.50 -3.79 7.54
C LEU A 249 -9.03 -4.08 6.14
N ASN A 250 -9.94 -5.06 6.05
CA ASN A 250 -10.79 -5.28 4.88
C ASN A 250 -10.00 -5.24 3.55
N LEU A 251 -8.90 -6.01 3.50
CA LEU A 251 -8.04 -6.07 2.32
C LEU A 251 -8.89 -6.35 1.07
N PRO A 252 -8.56 -5.74 -0.09
CA PRO A 252 -9.37 -5.89 -1.28
C PRO A 252 -9.62 -7.36 -1.63
N LYS A 253 -10.88 -7.73 -1.87
CA LYS A 253 -11.27 -9.09 -2.25
C LYS A 253 -10.65 -9.54 -3.57
N THR A 254 -10.19 -8.59 -4.38
CA THR A 254 -9.48 -8.81 -5.65
C THR A 254 -8.04 -9.24 -5.48
N TRP A 255 -7.46 -9.06 -4.30
CA TRP A 255 -6.09 -9.50 -4.02
C TRP A 255 -5.99 -11.02 -4.06
N ILE A 256 -4.83 -11.51 -4.48
CA ILE A 256 -4.50 -12.94 -4.32
C ILE A 256 -4.07 -13.22 -2.88
N GLN A 257 -4.06 -14.49 -2.46
CA GLN A 257 -3.71 -14.86 -1.09
C GLN A 257 -2.32 -14.36 -0.68
N GLN A 258 -1.32 -14.53 -1.55
CA GLN A 258 0.05 -14.07 -1.31
C GLN A 258 0.12 -12.56 -1.06
N GLU A 259 -0.69 -11.76 -1.74
CA GLU A 259 -0.74 -10.31 -1.57
C GLU A 259 -1.39 -9.93 -0.23
N ARG A 260 -2.44 -10.64 0.19
CA ARG A 260 -3.08 -10.45 1.51
C ARG A 260 -2.16 -10.81 2.67
N GLU A 261 -1.35 -11.85 2.50
CA GLU A 261 -0.39 -12.34 3.47
C GLU A 261 0.96 -11.62 3.40
N ARG A 262 1.09 -10.59 2.53
CA ARG A 262 2.31 -9.77 2.51
C ARG A 262 2.44 -9.04 3.84
N TYR A 263 3.61 -9.20 4.46
CA TYR A 263 3.92 -8.55 5.72
C TYR A 263 3.83 -7.02 5.59
N PHE A 264 3.24 -6.37 6.59
CA PHE A 264 3.02 -4.94 6.62
C PHE A 264 3.51 -4.36 7.95
N VAL A 265 4.22 -3.24 7.86
CA VAL A 265 4.64 -2.45 9.01
C VAL A 265 3.93 -1.10 8.94
N TYR A 266 3.23 -0.74 10.02
CA TYR A 266 2.57 0.55 10.10
C TYR A 266 3.63 1.63 10.34
N ASN A 267 3.85 2.49 9.35
CA ASN A 267 4.79 3.59 9.47
C ASN A 267 4.20 4.76 10.28
N ILE A 268 4.81 5.07 11.42
CA ILE A 268 4.39 6.15 12.33
C ILE A 268 5.09 7.47 12.02
N ARG A 269 6.24 7.44 11.33
CA ARG A 269 7.03 8.65 11.01
C ARG A 269 6.22 9.78 10.36
N PRO A 270 5.28 9.52 9.42
CA PRO A 270 4.48 10.58 8.82
C PRO A 270 3.72 11.46 9.82
N TYR A 271 3.27 10.91 10.95
CA TYR A 271 2.53 11.66 11.97
C TYR A 271 3.44 12.67 12.68
N SER A 272 4.60 12.22 13.20
CA SER A 272 5.56 13.10 13.88
C SER A 272 6.19 14.11 12.91
N ALA A 273 6.43 13.72 11.66
CA ALA A 273 6.95 14.61 10.61
C ALA A 273 5.94 15.72 10.27
N LEU A 274 4.66 15.39 10.12
CA LEU A 274 3.59 16.39 9.94
C LEU A 274 3.50 17.32 11.14
N ALA A 275 3.58 16.79 12.36
CA ALA A 275 3.53 17.60 13.56
C ALA A 275 4.64 18.68 13.55
N LEU A 276 5.88 18.28 13.22
CA LEU A 276 7.00 19.20 13.11
C LEU A 276 6.83 20.22 11.98
N MET A 277 6.36 19.77 10.81
CA MET A 277 6.12 20.66 9.66
C MET A 277 5.04 21.71 9.96
N TYR A 278 3.92 21.30 10.57
CA TYR A 278 2.86 22.22 10.98
C TYR A 278 3.29 23.15 12.10
N TYR A 279 4.09 22.67 13.06
CA TYR A 279 4.69 23.51 14.10
C TYR A 279 5.57 24.62 13.48
N ASN A 280 6.43 24.28 12.54
CA ASN A 280 7.28 25.25 11.83
C ASN A 280 6.46 26.27 11.02
N GLN A 281 5.27 25.90 10.55
CA GLN A 281 4.32 26.78 9.89
C GLN A 281 3.42 27.56 10.86
N LYS A 282 3.60 27.38 12.18
CA LYS A 282 2.76 27.93 13.25
C LYS A 282 1.30 27.46 13.18
N GLU A 283 1.04 26.37 12.48
CA GLU A 283 -0.25 25.70 12.43
C GLU A 283 -0.42 24.78 13.65
N TYR A 284 -0.33 25.35 14.85
CA TYR A 284 -0.22 24.59 16.10
C TYR A 284 -1.37 23.61 16.34
N ALA A 285 -2.60 23.94 15.91
CA ALA A 285 -3.73 23.03 16.03
C ALA A 285 -3.52 21.73 15.24
N LYS A 286 -3.02 21.81 14.01
CA LYS A 286 -2.69 20.64 13.20
C LYS A 286 -1.47 19.89 13.72
N ALA A 287 -0.49 20.63 14.27
CA ALA A 287 0.67 20.03 14.91
C ALA A 287 0.27 19.16 16.11
N VAL A 288 -0.62 19.67 16.98
CA VAL A 288 -1.18 18.94 18.11
C VAL A 288 -2.00 17.73 17.64
N GLU A 289 -2.85 17.88 16.61
CA GLU A 289 -3.60 16.75 16.06
C GLU A 289 -2.67 15.61 15.60
N ALA A 290 -1.64 15.95 14.83
CA ALA A 290 -0.71 14.96 14.30
C ALA A 290 0.09 14.26 15.39
N ILE A 291 0.59 15.00 16.41
CA ILE A 291 1.35 14.41 17.51
C ILE A 291 0.45 13.59 18.44
N ASP A 292 -0.82 13.96 18.63
CA ASP A 292 -1.78 13.17 19.41
C ASP A 292 -2.05 11.82 18.75
N LYS A 293 -2.18 11.80 17.41
CA LYS A 293 -2.29 10.54 16.68
C LYS A 293 -1.02 9.69 16.82
N ALA A 294 0.18 10.30 16.76
CA ALA A 294 1.43 9.60 17.01
C ALA A 294 1.47 8.99 18.43
N SER A 295 1.13 9.76 19.46
CA SER A 295 1.08 9.31 20.85
C SER A 295 0.14 8.13 21.09
N ILE A 296 -1.01 8.08 20.40
CA ILE A 296 -1.92 6.93 20.50
C ILE A 296 -1.29 5.68 19.88
N LEU A 297 -0.58 5.82 18.75
CA LEU A 297 0.03 4.70 18.05
C LEU A 297 1.33 4.23 18.72
N THR A 298 2.05 5.12 19.41
CA THR A 298 3.31 4.84 20.12
C THR A 298 3.29 5.50 21.51
N PRO A 299 2.51 4.97 22.46
CA PRO A 299 2.31 5.59 23.77
C PRO A 299 3.58 5.60 24.63
N GLU A 300 4.52 4.70 24.38
CA GLU A 300 5.79 4.62 25.10
C GLU A 300 6.87 5.57 24.55
N ASP A 301 6.58 6.28 23.45
CA ASP A 301 7.50 7.27 22.90
C ASP A 301 7.33 8.63 23.59
N GLU A 302 8.18 8.87 24.61
CA GLU A 302 8.21 10.11 25.39
C GLU A 302 8.48 11.37 24.54
N GLN A 303 9.05 11.23 23.33
CA GLN A 303 9.31 12.36 22.45
C GLN A 303 8.01 13.01 21.97
N ASN A 304 6.95 12.22 21.76
CA ASN A 304 5.66 12.76 21.31
C ASN A 304 5.04 13.67 22.38
N SER A 305 5.05 13.22 23.64
CA SER A 305 4.54 14.01 24.76
C SER A 305 5.38 15.25 25.04
N THR A 306 6.71 15.13 24.96
CA THR A 306 7.63 16.27 25.11
C THR A 306 7.39 17.32 24.01
N PHE A 307 7.22 16.87 22.77
CA PHE A 307 6.95 17.78 21.65
C PHE A 307 5.59 18.47 21.78
N LYS A 308 4.57 17.77 22.31
CA LYS A 308 3.27 18.37 22.63
C LYS A 308 3.39 19.48 23.67
N VAL A 309 4.17 19.27 24.74
CA VAL A 309 4.44 20.30 25.75
C VAL A 309 5.08 21.53 25.11
N GLN A 310 6.13 21.33 24.30
CA GLN A 310 6.79 22.42 23.57
C GLN A 310 5.79 23.22 22.69
N ILE A 311 4.87 22.54 21.99
CA ILE A 311 3.85 23.22 21.19
C ILE A 311 2.92 24.10 22.05
N TYR A 312 2.60 23.67 23.28
CA TYR A 312 1.77 24.45 24.20
C TYR A 312 2.52 25.63 24.85
N GLU A 313 3.79 25.44 25.19
CA GLU A 313 4.66 26.52 25.69
C GLU A 313 4.75 27.68 24.68
N GLU A 314 4.97 27.35 23.41
CA GLU A 314 5.04 28.33 22.32
C GLU A 314 3.70 29.06 22.07
N GLN A 315 2.58 28.47 22.47
CA GLN A 315 1.26 29.11 22.44
C GLN A 315 0.95 29.91 23.72
N GLY A 316 1.79 29.86 24.75
CA GLY A 316 1.51 30.44 26.06
C GLY A 316 0.37 29.73 26.81
N LYS A 317 0.08 28.46 26.48
CA LYS A 317 -1.01 27.66 27.07
C LYS A 317 -0.57 27.00 28.38
N THR A 318 -0.32 27.83 29.41
CA THR A 318 0.24 27.38 30.69
C THR A 318 -0.60 26.29 31.37
N SER A 319 -1.93 26.35 31.30
CA SER A 319 -2.82 25.32 31.86
C SER A 319 -2.61 23.94 31.22
N GLU A 320 -2.51 23.90 29.89
CA GLU A 320 -2.32 22.67 29.13
C GLU A 320 -0.90 22.12 29.30
N VAL A 321 0.10 22.98 29.46
CA VAL A 321 1.47 22.59 29.84
C VAL A 321 1.46 21.89 31.20
N LEU A 322 0.89 22.52 32.23
CA LEU A 322 0.83 21.95 33.57
C LEU A 322 0.09 20.61 33.58
N ALA A 323 -1.06 20.52 32.90
CA ALA A 323 -1.80 19.27 32.79
C ALA A 323 -0.99 18.16 32.09
N SER A 324 -0.24 18.49 31.04
CA SER A 324 0.60 17.53 30.30
C SER A 324 1.81 17.07 31.12
N LEU A 325 2.44 17.98 31.88
CA LEU A 325 3.55 17.65 32.79
C LEU A 325 3.07 16.78 33.96
N GLU A 326 1.87 17.03 34.51
CA GLU A 326 1.26 16.17 35.53
C GLU A 326 1.00 14.75 35.02
N GLU A 327 0.55 14.59 33.78
CA GLU A 327 0.37 13.27 33.16
C GLU A 327 1.72 12.56 32.96
N LEU A 328 2.72 13.28 32.45
CA LEU A 328 4.07 12.77 32.23
C LEU A 328 4.74 12.31 33.52
N THR A 329 4.65 13.09 34.60
CA THR A 329 5.21 12.76 35.91
C THR A 329 4.51 11.57 36.56
N LYS A 330 3.19 11.39 36.34
CA LYS A 330 2.47 10.18 36.78
C LYS A 330 2.92 8.94 36.01
N LYS A 331 3.12 9.05 34.71
CA LYS A 331 3.57 7.93 33.86
C LYS A 331 5.04 7.57 34.11
N ASN A 332 5.90 8.58 34.29
CA ASN A 332 7.35 8.46 34.40
C ASN A 332 7.90 9.20 35.64
N PRO A 333 7.64 8.70 36.86
CA PRO A 333 7.95 9.42 38.10
C PRO A 333 9.45 9.63 38.35
N THR A 334 10.33 8.88 37.68
CA THR A 334 11.79 8.94 37.85
C THR A 334 12.49 9.88 36.87
N ASN A 335 11.80 10.40 35.86
CA ASN A 335 12.40 11.31 34.89
C ASN A 335 12.48 12.74 35.44
N LYS A 336 13.68 13.17 35.84
CA LYS A 336 13.94 14.45 36.51
C LYS A 336 13.68 15.68 35.63
N SER A 337 13.71 15.56 34.30
CA SER A 337 13.52 16.72 33.41
C SER A 337 12.11 17.30 33.52
N TYR A 338 11.09 16.46 33.74
CA TYR A 338 9.68 16.88 33.87
C TYR A 338 9.39 17.64 35.16
N TRP A 339 10.29 17.58 36.14
CA TRP A 339 10.17 18.32 37.41
C TRP A 339 10.90 19.67 37.38
N SER A 340 11.70 19.92 36.33
CA SER A 340 12.56 21.11 36.19
C SER A 340 12.09 22.12 35.15
N GLN A 341 11.08 21.75 34.36
CA GLN A 341 10.33 22.59 33.42
C GLN A 341 9.09 23.13 34.14
#